data_AF-A0A383AVN6-F1
#
_entry.id   AF-A0A383AVN6-F1
#
_cell.length_a   1.000
_cell.length_b   1.000
_cell.length_c   1.000
_cell.angle_alpha   90.00
_cell.angle_beta   90.00
_cell.angle_gamma   90.00
#
_symmetry.space_group_name_H-M   'P 1'
#
loop_
_entity.id
_entity.type
_entity.pdbx_description
1 polymer ?
#
loop_
_entity_poly.entity_id
_entity_poly.type
_entity_poly.pdbx_seq_one_letter_code
_entity_poly.pdbx_strand_id
1 'polypeptide(L)' 'VPPAARLVIEALRLDRWSSAQVQDRVQRALALGVGGFVIFGGEADAVKSLTDCMRREAGRPLLIGADLERGAGQQI' A
#
# COMPACT_ATOMS: atom_id res chain seq x y z
N VAL A 1 -3.41 -17.84 5.94
CA VAL A 1 -2.87 -16.55 6.45
C VAL A 1 -3.03 -16.52 7.96
N PRO A 2 -1.97 -16.29 8.74
CA PRO A 2 -2.06 -16.19 10.20
C PRO A 2 -3.05 -15.08 10.61
N PRO A 3 -3.94 -15.29 11.60
CA PRO A 3 -4.90 -14.27 12.03
C PRO A 3 -4.22 -12.95 12.43
N ALA A 4 -3.04 -13.03 13.07
CA ALA A 4 -2.29 -11.87 13.52
C ALA A 4 -1.80 -10.96 12.37
N ALA A 5 -1.45 -11.53 11.21
CA ALA A 5 -0.99 -10.73 10.07
C ALA A 5 -2.07 -9.76 9.57
N ARG A 6 -3.35 -10.12 9.73
CA ARG A 6 -4.48 -9.25 9.35
C ARG A 6 -4.61 -7.98 10.18
N LEU A 7 -3.94 -7.91 11.32
CA LEU A 7 -3.88 -6.73 12.18
C LEU A 7 -2.73 -5.78 11.81
N VAL A 8 -1.86 -6.17 10.87
CA VAL A 8 -0.71 -5.37 10.43
C VAL A 8 -1.06 -4.58 9.19
N ILE A 9 -0.63 -3.31 9.17
CA ILE A 9 -0.68 -2.40 8.02
C ILE A 9 0.76 -2.07 7.62
N GLU A 10 1.17 -2.42 6.40
CA GLU A 10 2.52 -2.14 5.90
C GLU A 10 2.60 -0.70 5.36
N ALA A 11 3.68 0.01 5.71
CA ALA A 11 3.92 1.35 5.20
C ALA A 11 4.67 1.32 3.86
N LEU A 12 4.14 2.00 2.85
CA LEU A 12 4.75 2.18 1.53
C LEU A 12 5.21 3.63 1.35
N ARG A 13 6.48 3.83 1.01
CA ARG A 13 7.12 5.15 0.86
C ARG A 13 7.50 5.42 -0.58
N LEU A 14 6.54 5.90 -1.39
CA LEU A 14 6.74 6.22 -2.80
C LEU A 14 7.61 7.48 -2.97
N ASP A 15 7.67 8.34 -1.95
CA ASP A 15 8.55 9.50 -1.85
C ASP A 15 10.05 9.14 -1.70
N ARG A 16 10.36 7.91 -1.30
CA ARG A 16 11.72 7.48 -0.92
C ARG A 16 12.20 6.21 -1.60
N TRP A 17 11.29 5.35 -2.03
CA TRP A 17 11.62 4.05 -2.59
C TRP A 17 11.41 4.04 -4.09
N SER A 18 12.29 3.33 -4.79
CA SER A 18 12.08 3.04 -6.20
C SER A 18 10.86 2.14 -6.38
N SER A 19 10.26 2.17 -7.57
CA SER A 19 9.11 1.31 -7.90
C SER A 19 9.40 -0.18 -7.67
N ALA A 20 10.64 -0.63 -7.89
CA ALA A 20 11.05 -2.01 -7.62
C ALA A 20 11.03 -2.33 -6.11
N GLN A 21 11.52 -1.42 -5.27
CA GLN A 21 11.50 -1.58 -3.81
C GLN A 21 10.06 -1.59 -3.28
N VAL A 22 9.19 -0.73 -3.81
CA VAL A 22 7.76 -0.71 -3.46
C VAL A 22 7.10 -2.04 -3.86
N GLN A 23 7.32 -2.53 -5.08
CA GLN A 23 6.75 -3.79 -5.55
C GLN A 23 7.20 -4.97 -4.69
N ASP A 24 8.48 -5.06 -4.37
CA ASP A 24 9.06 -6.11 -3.54
C ASP A 24 8.48 -6.10 -2.10
N ARG A 25 8.26 -4.90 -1.52
CA ARG A 25 7.55 -4.75 -0.24
C ARG A 25 6.11 -5.25 -0.32
N VAL A 26 5.38 -4.86 -1.36
CA VAL A 26 3.99 -5.27 -1.58
C VAL A 26 3.90 -6.79 -1.67
N GLN A 27 4.72 -7.43 -2.50
CA GLN A 27 4.71 -8.89 -2.66
C GLN A 27 4.94 -9.63 -1.34
N ARG A 28 5.96 -9.21 -0.56
CA ARG A 28 6.22 -9.81 0.75
C ARG A 28 5.06 -9.61 1.72
N ALA A 29 4.52 -8.40 1.82
CA ALA A 29 3.42 -8.11 2.73
C ALA A 29 2.15 -8.88 2.37
N LEU A 30 1.83 -8.98 1.08
CA LEU A 30 0.71 -9.79 0.59
C LEU A 30 0.89 -11.28 0.87
N ALA A 31 2.10 -11.81 0.68
CA ALA A 31 2.44 -13.20 0.99
C ALA A 31 2.30 -13.53 2.48
N LEU A 32 2.68 -12.59 3.37
CA LEU A 32 2.44 -12.69 4.81
C LEU A 32 0.95 -12.53 5.17
N GLY A 33 0.19 -11.91 4.28
CA GLY A 33 -1.25 -11.75 4.38
C GLY A 33 -1.66 -10.57 5.27
N VAL A 34 -0.97 -9.44 5.16
CA VAL A 34 -1.30 -8.19 5.89
C VAL A 34 -2.76 -7.76 5.68
N GLY A 35 -3.29 -6.99 6.64
CA GLY A 35 -4.64 -6.42 6.55
C GLY A 35 -4.76 -5.30 5.54
N GLY A 36 -3.67 -4.58 5.29
CA GLY A 36 -3.69 -3.39 4.44
C GLY A 36 -2.35 -2.68 4.33
N PHE A 37 -2.39 -1.49 3.76
CA PHE A 37 -1.24 -0.64 3.49
C PHE A 37 -1.55 0.82 3.83
N VAL A 38 -0.54 1.56 4.26
CA VAL A 38 -0.56 3.02 4.34
C VAL A 38 0.44 3.58 3.32
N ILE A 39 0.02 4.53 2.51
CA ILE A 39 0.79 5.08 1.39
C ILE A 39 1.23 6.50 1.73
N PHE A 40 2.51 6.78 1.49
CA PHE A 40 3.11 8.11 1.58
C PHE A 40 3.80 8.45 0.26
N GLY A 41 3.60 9.66 -0.25
CA GLY A 41 4.19 10.07 -1.51
C GLY A 41 3.44 9.53 -2.73
N GLY A 42 3.79 10.07 -3.89
CA GLY A 42 3.51 9.50 -5.20
C GLY A 42 2.41 10.22 -5.98
N GLU A 43 2.61 10.27 -7.29
CA GLU A 43 1.65 10.82 -8.23
C GLU A 43 0.31 10.07 -8.19
N ALA A 44 -0.80 10.78 -8.37
CA ALA A 44 -2.15 10.22 -8.23
C ALA A 44 -2.37 8.98 -9.11
N ASP A 45 -1.89 8.99 -10.35
CA ASP A 45 -2.01 7.85 -11.28
C ASP A 45 -1.13 6.65 -10.87
N ALA A 46 0.03 6.91 -10.26
CA ALA A 46 0.90 5.87 -9.73
C ALA A 46 0.27 5.21 -8.50
N VAL A 47 -0.29 6.01 -7.58
CA VAL A 47 -1.02 5.51 -6.40
C VAL A 47 -2.26 4.72 -6.82
N LYS A 48 -3.01 5.21 -7.82
CA LYS A 48 -4.15 4.49 -8.37
C LYS A 48 -3.74 3.13 -8.94
N SER A 49 -2.72 3.11 -9.80
CA SER A 49 -2.24 1.87 -10.44
C SER A 49 -1.74 0.85 -9.42
N LEU A 50 -1.01 1.33 -8.39
CA LEU A 50 -0.51 0.51 -7.30
C LEU A 50 -1.65 -0.10 -6.48
N THR A 51 -2.63 0.71 -6.06
CA THR A 51 -3.76 0.22 -5.26
C THR A 51 -4.68 -0.74 -6.01
N ASP A 52 -4.88 -0.51 -7.32
CA ASP A 52 -5.61 -1.44 -8.18
C ASP A 52 -4.87 -2.78 -8.31
N CYS A 53 -3.54 -2.75 -8.43
CA CYS A 53 -2.71 -3.97 -8.47
C CYS A 53 -2.81 -4.76 -7.16
N MET A 54 -2.59 -4.09 -6.01
CA MET A 54 -2.65 -4.73 -4.69
C MET A 54 -4.00 -5.40 -4.43
N ARG A 55 -5.12 -4.77 -4.80
CA ARG A 55 -6.46 -5.34 -4.64
C ARG A 55 -6.68 -6.57 -5.49
N ARG A 56 -6.22 -6.56 -6.75
CA ARG A 56 -6.31 -7.73 -7.64
C ARG A 56 -5.49 -8.90 -7.09
N GLU A 57 -4.26 -8.65 -6.68
CA GLU A 57 -3.36 -9.70 -6.18
C GLU A 57 -3.79 -10.27 -4.83
N ALA A 58 -4.33 -9.44 -3.93
CA ALA A 58 -4.74 -9.91 -2.60
C ALA A 58 -5.95 -10.86 -2.63
N GLY A 59 -6.79 -10.79 -3.67
CA GLY A 59 -8.01 -11.60 -3.80
C GLY A 59 -9.05 -11.35 -2.70
N ARG A 60 -8.94 -10.25 -1.97
CA ARG A 60 -9.72 -9.89 -0.78
C ARG A 60 -9.67 -8.39 -0.51
N PRO A 61 -10.60 -7.85 0.29
CA PRO A 61 -10.52 -6.46 0.73
C PRO A 61 -9.20 -6.18 1.49
N LEU A 62 -8.60 -5.04 1.18
CA LEU A 62 -7.46 -4.45 1.88
C LEU A 62 -7.87 -3.09 2.42
N LEU A 63 -7.41 -2.76 3.63
CA LEU A 63 -7.44 -1.38 4.13
C LEU A 63 -6.35 -0.59 3.41
N ILE A 64 -6.71 0.56 2.82
CA ILE A 64 -5.75 1.49 2.21
C ILE A 64 -5.87 2.82 2.95
N GLY A 65 -4.81 3.23 3.63
CA GLY A 65 -4.73 4.49 4.37
C GLY A 65 -3.75 5.48 3.77
N ALA A 66 -3.94 6.76 4.08
CA ALA A 66 -3.02 7.85 3.82
C ALA A 66 -3.35 9.03 4.75
N ASP A 67 -2.36 9.85 5.11
CA ASP A 67 -2.58 11.03 5.95
C ASP A 67 -3.03 12.22 5.07
N LEU A 68 -4.35 12.38 4.92
CA LEU A 68 -4.97 13.36 4.02
C LEU A 68 -5.62 14.54 4.77
N GLU A 69 -5.00 15.00 5.84
CA GLU A 69 -5.53 16.03 6.75
C GLU A 69 -5.77 17.40 6.07
N ARG A 70 -5.11 17.66 4.93
CA ARG A 70 -5.24 18.88 4.11
C ARG A 70 -5.63 18.58 2.66
N GLY A 71 -6.24 17.42 2.42
CA GLY A 71 -6.66 16.95 1.09
C GLY A 71 -5.64 16.02 0.41
N ALA A 72 -6.07 15.36 -0.67
CA ALA A 72 -5.30 14.31 -1.34
C ALA A 72 -3.92 14.77 -1.87
N GLY A 73 -3.84 16.02 -2.33
CA GLY A 73 -2.59 16.61 -2.84
C GLY A 73 -1.51 16.86 -1.78
N GLN A 74 -1.82 16.68 -0.48
CA GLN A 74 -0.83 16.79 0.60
C GLN A 74 0.29 15.74 0.49
N GLN A 75 0.00 14.59 -0.12
CA GLN A 75 0.90 13.43 -0.16
C GLN A 75 1.77 13.37 -1.41
N ILE A 76 1.87 14.44 -2.22
CA ILE A 76 2.79 14.50 -3.37
C ILE A 76 4.18 14.92 -2.91
#